data_AF-A0A3N5TDX5-F1
#
_entry.id   AF-A0A3N5TDX5-F1
#
_cell.length_a   1.000
_cell.length_b   1.000
_cell.length_c   1.000
_cell.angle_alpha   90.00
_cell.angle_beta   90.00
_cell.angle_gamma   90.00
#
_symmetry.space_group_name_H-M   'P 1'
#
loop_
_entity.id
_entity.type
_entity.pdbx_description
1 polymer ?
#
loop_
_entity_poly.entity_id
_entity_poly.type
_entity_poly.pdbx_seq_one_letter_code
_entity_poly.pdbx_strand_id
1 'polypeptide(L)'
;MECPRLHEELVSPGHFACPGCGETIAFRHVLHALGRNAVVVTSAGCGSVVDGYYPTTASKLPFFHCSFGTAATTAAGVKAGLEMQGNRRTTVLAWAGDGGTFDIGLQSLSGAE
;
A
#
# COMPACT_ATOMS: atom_id res chain seq x y z
N MET A 1 -24.55 -16.04 -6.59
CA MET A 1 -23.11 -15.69 -6.49
C MET A 1 -22.94 -14.97 -5.17
N GLU A 2 -22.72 -15.71 -4.09
CA GLU A 2 -22.49 -15.11 -2.77
C GLU A 2 -21.08 -14.52 -2.74
N CYS A 3 -21.00 -13.21 -2.55
CA CYS A 3 -19.75 -12.51 -2.27
C CYS A 3 -19.18 -13.08 -0.95
N PRO A 4 -17.96 -13.65 -0.94
CA PRO A 4 -17.40 -14.22 0.28
C PRO A 4 -17.36 -13.14 1.36
N ARG A 5 -17.91 -13.45 2.53
CA ARG A 5 -17.94 -12.53 3.67
C ARG A 5 -16.51 -12.07 3.99
N LEU A 6 -16.27 -10.78 3.77
CA LEU A 6 -15.04 -10.03 4.07
C LEU A 6 -14.79 -10.06 5.59
N HIS A 7 -14.16 -11.13 6.09
CA HIS A 7 -14.15 -11.43 7.53
C HIS A 7 -13.21 -10.53 8.35
N GLU A 8 -12.19 -9.93 7.73
CA GLU A 8 -11.17 -9.15 8.43
C GLU A 8 -11.03 -7.73 7.88
N GLU A 9 -11.18 -6.75 8.75
CA GLU A 9 -10.97 -5.33 8.46
C GLU A 9 -9.51 -4.95 8.74
N LEU A 10 -8.77 -4.58 7.69
CA LEU A 10 -7.34 -4.24 7.74
C LEU A 10 -7.09 -2.73 7.72
N VAL A 11 -8.12 -1.91 7.55
CA VAL A 11 -8.04 -0.45 7.66
C VAL A 11 -8.82 0.00 8.90
N SER A 12 -8.12 0.59 9.85
CA SER A 12 -8.73 1.09 11.08
C SER A 12 -9.52 2.37 10.81
N PRO A 13 -10.66 2.60 11.51
CA PRO A 13 -11.31 3.92 11.49
C PRO A 13 -10.39 4.98 12.13
N GLY A 14 -10.62 6.25 11.79
CA GLY A 14 -9.86 7.39 12.36
C GLY A 14 -8.71 7.90 11.48
N HIS A 15 -8.70 7.55 10.20
CA HIS A 15 -7.77 8.08 9.19
C HIS A 15 -8.14 9.52 8.77
N PHE A 16 -7.19 10.24 8.17
CA PHE A 16 -7.35 11.66 7.80
C PHE A 16 -7.98 11.89 6.41
N ALA A 17 -8.80 10.95 5.93
CA ALA A 17 -9.38 11.09 4.59
C ALA A 17 -10.59 12.01 4.58
N CYS A 18 -10.82 12.65 3.43
CA CYS A 18 -12.07 13.35 3.17
C CYS A 18 -13.28 12.42 3.29
N PRO A 19 -14.46 12.92 3.69
CA PRO A 19 -15.70 12.14 3.66
C PRO A 19 -15.96 11.57 2.26
N GLY A 20 -16.09 10.25 2.15
CA GLY A 20 -16.31 9.58 0.87
C GLY A 20 -15.07 9.48 -0.03
N CYS A 21 -13.84 9.59 0.53
CA CYS A 21 -12.61 9.46 -0.25
C CYS A 21 -12.54 8.13 -1.02
N GLY A 22 -12.50 8.22 -2.35
CA GLY A 22 -12.43 7.05 -3.23
C GLY A 22 -11.12 6.25 -3.07
N GLU A 23 -10.00 6.93 -2.77
CA GLU A 23 -8.71 6.27 -2.54
C GLU A 23 -8.77 5.34 -1.33
N THR A 24 -9.31 5.80 -0.20
CA THR A 24 -9.38 4.97 1.02
C THR A 24 -10.34 3.80 0.86
N ILE A 25 -11.45 4.00 0.13
CA ILE A 25 -12.38 2.91 -0.22
C ILE A 25 -11.66 1.86 -1.08
N ALA A 26 -10.92 2.30 -2.11
CA ALA A 26 -10.14 1.41 -2.95
C ALA A 26 -9.05 0.68 -2.16
N PHE A 27 -8.31 1.40 -1.31
CA PHE A 27 -7.25 0.84 -0.47
C PHE A 27 -7.80 -0.25 0.45
N ARG A 28 -8.94 0.02 1.10
CA ARG A 28 -9.65 -0.98 1.91
C ARG A 28 -9.99 -2.21 1.08
N HIS A 29 -10.61 -2.09 -0.09
CA HIS A 29 -10.91 -3.24 -0.93
C HIS A 29 -9.67 -4.02 -1.36
N VAL A 30 -8.58 -3.33 -1.71
CA VAL A 30 -7.31 -3.97 -2.07
C VAL A 30 -6.73 -4.75 -0.89
N LEU A 31 -6.66 -4.17 0.30
CA LEU A 31 -6.15 -4.88 1.47
C LEU A 31 -7.00 -6.10 1.81
N HIS A 32 -8.32 -6.00 1.67
CA HIS A 32 -9.21 -7.15 1.86
C HIS A 32 -8.91 -8.29 0.87
N ALA A 33 -8.60 -7.96 -0.39
CA ALA A 33 -8.23 -8.97 -1.39
C ALA A 33 -6.85 -9.60 -1.11
N LEU A 34 -5.90 -8.82 -0.57
CA LEU A 34 -4.55 -9.29 -0.25
C LEU A 34 -4.47 -10.10 1.05
N GLY A 35 -5.27 -9.74 2.06
CA GLY A 35 -5.23 -10.33 3.39
C GLY A 35 -3.98 -9.95 4.21
N ARG A 36 -3.78 -10.64 5.35
CA ARG A 36 -2.73 -10.32 6.34
C ARG A 36 -1.30 -10.51 5.85
N ASN A 37 -1.07 -11.38 4.87
CA ASN A 37 0.28 -11.72 4.44
C ASN A 37 0.78 -10.74 3.36
N ALA A 38 0.70 -9.45 3.67
CA ALA A 38 1.09 -8.38 2.75
C ALA A 38 1.80 -7.24 3.48
N VAL A 39 2.68 -6.56 2.74
CA VAL A 39 3.37 -5.33 3.13
C VAL A 39 3.01 -4.24 2.12
N VAL A 40 2.75 -3.03 2.59
CA VAL A 40 2.43 -1.88 1.75
C VAL A 40 3.62 -0.93 1.72
N VAL A 41 3.98 -0.49 0.53
CA VAL A 41 4.95 0.58 0.28
C VAL A 41 4.19 1.73 -0.36
N THR A 42 4.11 2.87 0.32
CA THR A 42 3.43 4.05 -0.21
C THR A 42 4.41 5.13 -0.64
N SER A 43 4.14 5.79 -1.78
CA SER A 43 4.78 7.07 -2.10
C SER A 43 4.19 8.20 -1.26
N ALA A 44 4.91 9.33 -1.18
CA ALA A 44 4.33 10.58 -0.71
C ALA A 44 3.08 10.94 -1.54
N GLY A 45 2.02 11.42 -0.89
CA GLY A 45 0.73 11.71 -1.51
C GLY A 45 -0.44 11.49 -0.56
N CYS A 46 -1.67 11.54 -1.09
CA CYS A 46 -2.89 11.37 -0.28
C CYS A 46 -2.85 10.06 0.51
N GLY A 47 -2.55 8.90 -0.09
CA GLY A 47 -2.41 7.62 0.61
C GLY A 47 -1.48 7.66 1.84
N SER A 48 -0.34 8.34 1.74
CA SER A 48 0.59 8.49 2.87
C SER A 48 0.06 9.38 3.99
N VAL A 49 -0.67 10.45 3.65
CA VAL A 49 -1.19 11.41 4.63
C VAL A 49 -2.46 10.87 5.29
N VAL A 50 -3.31 10.22 4.49
CA VAL A 50 -4.56 9.63 4.93
C VAL A 50 -4.30 8.53 5.94
N ASP A 51 -3.35 7.63 5.66
CA ASP A 51 -2.99 6.56 6.58
C ASP A 51 -2.59 7.09 7.96
N GLY A 52 -1.97 8.27 8.01
CA GLY A 52 -1.66 8.99 9.24
C GLY A 52 -0.21 8.85 9.66
N TYR A 53 0.16 9.56 10.72
CA TYR A 53 1.50 9.49 11.31
C TYR A 53 1.54 8.44 12.41
N TYR A 54 2.71 7.87 12.67
CA TYR A 54 2.90 6.99 13.83
C TYR A 54 2.64 7.76 15.13
N PRO A 55 1.87 7.23 16.10
CA PRO A 55 1.37 5.85 16.22
C PRO A 55 -0.08 5.63 15.74
N THR A 56 -0.68 6.59 15.04
CA THR A 56 -2.10 6.58 14.65
C THR A 56 -2.33 6.12 13.20
N THR A 57 -1.41 5.31 12.66
CA THR A 57 -1.51 4.68 11.33
C THR A 57 -2.79 3.83 11.21
N ALA A 58 -3.54 4.03 10.14
CA ALA A 58 -4.81 3.35 9.90
C ALA A 58 -4.62 1.92 9.39
N SER A 59 -3.64 1.68 8.53
CA SER A 59 -3.27 0.36 8.04
C SER A 59 -2.84 -0.55 9.19
N LYS A 60 -3.45 -1.73 9.28
CA LYS A 60 -3.02 -2.80 10.21
C LYS A 60 -1.90 -3.67 9.64
N LEU A 61 -1.53 -3.46 8.39
CA LEU A 61 -0.39 -4.11 7.75
C LEU A 61 0.88 -3.27 7.92
N PRO A 62 2.08 -3.87 7.85
CA PRO A 62 3.32 -3.11 7.74
C PRO A 62 3.22 -2.13 6.57
N PHE A 63 3.40 -0.84 6.88
CA PHE A 63 3.17 0.27 5.96
C PHE A 63 4.44 1.13 5.91
N PHE A 64 5.12 1.12 4.76
CA PHE A 64 6.40 1.76 4.56
C PHE A 64 6.25 3.01 3.69
N HIS A 65 6.56 4.18 4.26
CA HIS A 65 6.60 5.42 3.51
C HIS A 65 7.94 5.55 2.79
N CYS A 66 7.91 5.78 1.49
CA CYS A 66 9.09 6.02 0.67
C CYS A 66 9.05 7.39 -0.01
N SER A 67 10.13 7.74 -0.71
CA SER A 67 10.19 8.97 -1.50
C SER A 67 9.17 8.95 -2.64
N PHE A 68 8.72 10.13 -3.07
CA PHE A 68 7.56 10.26 -3.96
C PHE A 68 7.69 9.43 -5.26
N GLY A 69 8.83 9.53 -5.94
CA GLY A 69 9.05 8.84 -7.22
C GLY A 69 9.52 7.38 -7.11
N THR A 70 9.49 6.74 -5.93
CA THR A 70 10.23 5.47 -5.72
C THR A 70 9.39 4.31 -5.18
N ALA A 71 8.05 4.39 -5.19
CA ALA A 71 7.20 3.33 -4.61
C ALA A 71 7.47 1.94 -5.21
N ALA A 72 7.53 1.83 -6.54
CA ALA A 72 7.71 0.56 -7.23
C ALA A 72 9.08 -0.07 -6.97
N THR A 73 10.18 0.70 -7.13
CA THR A 73 11.54 0.19 -6.85
C THR A 73 11.76 -0.13 -5.37
N THR A 74 11.15 0.64 -4.47
CA THR A 74 11.19 0.34 -3.03
C THR A 74 10.46 -0.98 -2.74
N ALA A 75 9.28 -1.18 -3.33
CA ALA A 75 8.54 -2.44 -3.23
C ALA A 75 9.32 -3.63 -3.79
N ALA A 76 10.00 -3.47 -4.94
CA ALA A 76 10.88 -4.49 -5.50
C ALA A 76 12.03 -4.85 -4.53
N GLY A 77 12.65 -3.85 -3.91
CA GLY A 77 13.68 -4.05 -2.90
C GLY A 77 13.18 -4.79 -1.65
N VAL A 78 12.00 -4.43 -1.14
CA VAL A 78 11.34 -5.14 -0.04
C VAL A 78 11.05 -6.60 -0.42
N LYS A 79 10.54 -6.84 -1.63
CA LYS A 79 10.28 -8.19 -2.13
C LYS A 79 11.56 -9.01 -2.22
N ALA A 80 12.62 -8.47 -2.81
CA ALA A 80 13.91 -9.13 -2.91
C ALA A 80 14.48 -9.47 -1.52
N GLY A 81 14.41 -8.54 -0.56
CA GLY A 81 14.84 -8.77 0.81
C GLY A 81 14.07 -9.90 1.50
N LEU A 82 12.75 -9.93 1.37
CA LEU A 82 11.92 -11.02 1.90
C LEU A 82 12.27 -12.37 1.26
N GLU A 83 12.53 -12.40 -0.04
CA GLU A 83 12.93 -13.63 -0.73
C GLU A 83 14.30 -14.14 -0.26
N MET A 84 15.27 -13.25 -0.03
CA MET A 84 16.57 -13.60 0.54
C MET A 84 16.46 -14.20 1.95
N GLN A 85 15.44 -13.78 2.71
CA GLN A 85 15.11 -14.35 4.02
C GLN A 85 14.30 -15.66 3.93
N GLY A 86 14.05 -16.17 2.73
CA GLY A 86 13.25 -17.38 2.48
C GLY A 86 11.73 -17.14 2.52
N ASN A 87 11.26 -15.90 2.70
CA ASN A 87 9.85 -15.55 2.68
C ASN A 87 9.39 -15.18 1.27
N ARG A 88 8.94 -16.20 0.52
CA ARG A 88 8.39 -16.01 -0.83
C ARG A 88 6.88 -15.78 -0.83
N ARG A 89 6.20 -15.96 0.30
CA ARG A 89 4.73 -15.97 0.40
C ARG A 89 4.12 -14.59 0.63
N THR A 90 4.84 -13.68 1.28
CA THR A 90 4.35 -12.33 1.53
C THR A 90 4.23 -11.54 0.23
N THR A 91 3.08 -10.93 0.04
CA THR A 91 2.80 -10.01 -1.07
C THR A 91 3.34 -8.63 -0.72
N VAL A 92 3.96 -7.94 -1.68
CA VAL A 92 4.39 -6.55 -1.50
C VAL A 92 3.58 -5.69 -2.45
N LEU A 93 2.87 -4.71 -1.91
CA LEU A 93 2.02 -3.78 -2.65
C LEU A 93 2.72 -2.42 -2.73
N ALA A 94 2.99 -1.94 -3.95
CA ALA A 94 3.28 -0.53 -4.19
C ALA A 94 1.95 0.23 -4.29
N TRP A 95 1.69 1.14 -3.36
CA TRP A 95 0.52 2.03 -3.35
C TRP A 95 0.95 3.45 -3.71
N ALA A 96 0.49 3.94 -4.86
CA ALA A 96 0.86 5.26 -5.34
C ALA A 96 -0.32 5.92 -6.05
N GLY A 97 -0.40 7.25 -5.92
CA GLY A 97 -1.33 8.07 -6.68
C GLY A 97 -0.90 8.21 -8.14
N ASP A 98 -1.68 8.98 -8.89
CA ASP A 98 -1.43 9.32 -10.29
C ASP A 98 -0.07 10.00 -10.51
N GLY A 99 0.30 11.01 -9.70
CA GLY A 99 1.62 11.64 -9.82
C GLY A 99 2.78 10.66 -9.58
N GLY A 100 2.59 9.70 -8.67
CA GLY A 100 3.58 8.66 -8.36
C GLY A 100 3.62 7.51 -9.37
N THR A 101 2.75 7.49 -10.37
CA THR A 101 2.66 6.39 -11.37
C THR A 101 2.78 6.89 -12.81
N PHE A 102 2.23 8.06 -13.12
CA PHE A 102 2.19 8.63 -14.48
C PHE A 102 3.15 9.81 -14.70
N ASP A 103 3.79 10.32 -13.65
CA ASP A 103 4.72 11.45 -13.73
C ASP A 103 6.06 11.09 -13.05
N ILE A 104 6.35 11.66 -11.87
CA ILE A 104 7.66 11.53 -11.21
C ILE A 104 8.06 10.07 -10.91
N GLY A 105 7.07 9.19 -10.70
CA GLY A 105 7.32 7.78 -10.42
C GLY A 105 7.32 6.86 -11.64
N LEU A 106 7.04 7.36 -12.85
CA LEU A 106 6.95 6.53 -14.06
C LEU A 106 8.25 5.77 -14.33
N GLN A 107 9.40 6.42 -14.12
CA GLN A 107 10.70 5.77 -14.30
C GLN A 107 10.92 4.62 -13.31
N SER A 108 10.53 4.78 -12.04
CA SER A 108 10.69 3.71 -11.06
C SER A 108 9.69 2.58 -11.29
N LEU A 109 8.47 2.91 -11.74
CA LEU A 109 7.45 1.93 -12.11
C LEU A 109 7.95 1.05 -13.27
N SER A 110 8.40 1.67 -14.36
CA SER A 110 8.89 0.94 -15.53
C SER A 110 10.15 0.11 -15.24
N GLY A 111 10.97 0.52 -14.27
CA GLY A 111 12.23 -0.17 -13.93
C GLY A 111 12.11 -1.22 -12.82
N ALA A 112 10.94 -1.38 -12.21
CA ALA A 112 10.69 -2.35 -11.14
C ALA A 112 10.18 -3.71 -11.65
N GLU A 113 9.93 -3.81 -12.96
CA GLU A 113 9.55 -5.04 -13.68
C GLU A 113 10.70 -6.06 -13.76
#